data_AF-A0A1I1B091-F1
#
_entry.id   AF-A0A1I1B091-F1
#
_cell.length_a   1.000
_cell.length_b   1.000
_cell.length_c   1.000
_cell.angle_alpha   90.00
_cell.angle_beta   90.00
_cell.angle_gamma   90.00
#
_symmetry.space_group_name_H-M   'P 1'
#
loop_
_entity.id
_entity.type
_entity.pdbx_description
1 polymer ?
#
loop_
_entity_poly.entity_id
_entity_poly.type
_entity_poly.pdbx_seq_one_letter_code
_entity_poly.pdbx_strand_id
1 'polypeptide(L)'
;MEIYIYITYSDWCNDTPSETLDGTVNFLRNGIVSIDTLCDHKPFRQILSFDKIFAIVYKLPSGFLTYSKEINIYENFNSWVNSNPEESLEGYICEDECSDKHISFITTDGYKQIISLSSIFSITYER
;
A
#
# COMPACT_ATOMS: atom_id res chain seq x y z
N MET A 1 -8.33 -7.04 -12.30
CA MET A 1 -7.27 -7.41 -11.35
C MET A 1 -7.90 -7.29 -9.99
N GLU A 2 -7.75 -8.30 -9.16
CA GLU A 2 -8.30 -8.28 -7.80
C GLU A 2 -7.50 -7.29 -6.95
N ILE A 3 -8.23 -6.42 -6.23
CA ILE A 3 -7.71 -5.33 -5.42
C ILE A 3 -8.33 -5.46 -4.03
N TYR A 4 -7.49 -5.50 -3.02
CA TYR A 4 -7.87 -5.61 -1.62
C TYR A 4 -7.76 -4.23 -0.96
N ILE A 5 -8.81 -3.82 -0.26
CA ILE A 5 -8.85 -2.55 0.47
C ILE A 5 -8.92 -2.86 1.96
N TYR A 6 -8.04 -2.24 2.73
CA TYR A 6 -7.97 -2.37 4.18
C TYR A 6 -8.24 -1.00 4.80
N ILE A 7 -9.25 -0.92 5.67
CA ILE A 7 -9.62 0.34 6.32
C ILE A 7 -8.67 0.67 7.47
N THR A 8 -8.19 -0.33 8.21
CA THR A 8 -7.29 -0.13 9.35
C THR A 8 -5.94 -0.82 9.20
N TYR A 9 -4.96 -0.36 9.97
CA TYR A 9 -3.65 -1.00 10.09
C TYR A 9 -3.77 -2.45 10.56
N SER A 10 -4.64 -2.71 11.54
CA SER A 10 -4.86 -4.07 12.05
C SER A 10 -5.47 -5.00 11.00
N ASP A 11 -6.39 -4.52 10.17
CA ASP A 11 -6.96 -5.31 9.08
C ASP A 11 -5.87 -5.74 8.10
N TRP A 12 -4.94 -4.82 7.81
CA TRP A 12 -3.81 -5.06 6.91
C TRP A 12 -2.80 -6.06 7.49
N CYS A 13 -2.39 -5.90 8.75
CA CYS A 13 -1.48 -6.85 9.42
C CYS A 13 -2.07 -8.28 9.49
N ASN A 14 -3.38 -8.40 9.68
CA ASN A 14 -4.05 -9.69 9.78
C ASN A 14 -4.49 -10.27 8.41
N ASP A 15 -4.19 -9.58 7.32
CA ASP A 15 -4.65 -9.91 5.96
C ASP A 15 -6.17 -10.16 5.87
N THR A 16 -6.96 -9.29 6.51
CA THR A 16 -8.42 -9.33 6.49
C THR A 16 -8.96 -8.11 5.72
N PRO A 17 -9.07 -8.18 4.39
CA PRO A 17 -9.53 -7.04 3.59
C PRO A 17 -10.96 -6.66 3.97
N SER A 18 -11.19 -5.35 4.10
CA SER A 18 -12.51 -4.79 4.38
C SER A 18 -13.41 -4.84 3.13
N GLU A 19 -12.81 -4.77 1.94
CA GLU A 19 -13.49 -4.84 0.65
C GLU A 19 -12.54 -5.44 -0.40
N THR A 20 -13.11 -6.19 -1.36
CA THR A 20 -12.37 -6.71 -2.51
C THR A 20 -13.04 -6.23 -3.80
N LEU A 21 -12.26 -5.64 -4.70
CA LEU A 21 -12.73 -5.08 -5.97
C LEU A 21 -12.00 -5.70 -7.16
N ASP A 22 -12.70 -5.81 -8.29
CA ASP A 22 -12.08 -6.10 -9.58
C ASP A 22 -11.93 -4.83 -10.41
N GLY A 23 -10.69 -4.49 -10.77
CA GLY A 23 -10.44 -3.28 -11.54
C GLY A 23 -9.00 -3.06 -11.98
N THR A 24 -8.66 -1.79 -12.17
CA THR A 24 -7.31 -1.29 -12.44
C THR A 24 -7.02 -0.11 -11.54
N VAL A 25 -5.91 -0.17 -10.81
CA VAL A 25 -5.43 0.93 -9.96
C VAL A 25 -4.62 1.90 -10.81
N ASN A 26 -4.97 3.19 -10.71
CA ASN A 26 -4.29 4.28 -11.39
C ASN A 26 -3.73 5.26 -10.36
N PHE A 27 -2.44 5.57 -10.51
CA PHE A 27 -1.77 6.60 -9.73
C PHE A 27 -1.70 7.90 -10.54
N LEU A 28 -2.25 8.97 -9.98
CA LEU A 28 -2.19 10.30 -10.57
C LEU A 28 -0.99 11.06 -9.98
N ARG A 29 -0.36 11.92 -10.79
CA ARG A 29 0.86 12.68 -10.44
C ARG A 29 0.74 13.57 -9.18
N ASN A 30 -0.46 13.78 -8.68
CA ASN A 30 -0.73 14.52 -7.45
C ASN A 30 -0.91 13.62 -6.21
N GLY A 31 -0.48 12.35 -6.28
CA GLY A 31 -0.62 11.40 -5.20
C GLY A 31 -2.06 10.89 -5.02
N ILE A 32 -2.97 11.15 -5.96
CA ILE A 32 -4.32 10.59 -5.89
C ILE A 32 -4.31 9.19 -6.48
N VAL A 33 -4.86 8.24 -5.71
CA VAL A 33 -5.13 6.87 -6.19
C VAL A 33 -6.57 6.78 -6.61
N SER A 34 -6.79 6.17 -7.77
CA SER A 34 -8.12 5.86 -8.26
C SER A 34 -8.20 4.43 -8.77
N ILE A 35 -9.37 3.82 -8.62
CA ILE A 35 -9.65 2.48 -9.12
C ILE A 35 -10.72 2.59 -10.20
N ASP A 36 -10.39 2.13 -11.40
CA ASP A 36 -11.36 1.97 -12.47
C ASP A 36 -11.95 0.56 -12.40
N THR A 37 -13.27 0.46 -12.21
CA THR A 37 -14.02 -0.80 -12.13
C THR A 37 -15.13 -0.85 -13.18
N LEU A 38 -15.64 -2.05 -13.46
CA LEU A 38 -16.82 -2.27 -14.29
C LEU A 38 -17.93 -2.85 -13.42
N CYS A 39 -19.02 -2.10 -13.26
CA CYS A 39 -20.22 -2.56 -12.55
C CYS A 39 -21.41 -2.49 -13.53
N ASP A 40 -22.11 -3.60 -13.73
CA ASP A 40 -23.22 -3.71 -14.69
C ASP A 40 -22.90 -3.17 -16.10
N HIS A 41 -21.71 -3.51 -16.61
CA HIS A 41 -21.17 -3.04 -17.89
C HIS A 41 -20.95 -1.52 -18.00
N LYS A 42 -21.07 -0.78 -16.91
CA LYS A 42 -20.77 0.66 -16.85
C LYS A 42 -19.39 0.85 -16.20
N PRO A 43 -18.51 1.66 -16.82
CA PRO A 43 -17.23 1.99 -16.22
C PRO A 43 -17.43 3.01 -15.09
N PHE A 44 -16.81 2.76 -13.95
CA PHE A 44 -16.77 3.68 -12.82
C PHE A 44 -15.32 3.96 -12.44
N ARG A 45 -15.03 5.23 -12.15
CA ARG A 45 -13.79 5.65 -11.51
C ARG A 45 -14.06 5.98 -10.06
N GLN A 46 -13.39 5.27 -9.16
CA GLN A 46 -13.48 5.46 -7.72
C GLN A 46 -12.21 6.18 -7.26
N ILE A 47 -12.35 7.36 -6.66
CA ILE A 47 -11.22 8.09 -6.06
C ILE A 47 -11.25 7.83 -4.57
N LEU A 48 -10.16 7.32 -4.03
CA LEU A 48 -10.09 6.86 -2.64
C LEU A 48 -9.34 7.85 -1.76
N SER A 49 -9.82 8.02 -0.52
CA SER A 49 -9.16 8.87 0.48
C SER A 49 -8.36 8.01 1.47
N PHE A 50 -7.04 8.24 1.51
CA PHE A 50 -6.16 7.64 2.51
C PHE A 50 -6.34 8.22 3.92
N ASP A 51 -7.22 9.21 4.10
CA ASP A 51 -7.67 9.65 5.43
C ASP A 51 -8.72 8.66 6.01
N LYS A 52 -9.25 7.74 5.20
CA LYS A 52 -10.27 6.74 5.56
C LYS A 52 -9.88 5.30 5.24
N ILE A 53 -8.86 5.12 4.41
CA ILE A 53 -8.36 3.82 3.99
C ILE A 53 -6.91 3.73 4.44
N PHE A 54 -6.57 2.62 5.07
CA PHE A 54 -5.20 2.34 5.44
C PHE A 54 -4.41 1.81 4.26
N ALA A 55 -4.87 0.77 3.57
CA ALA A 55 -4.10 0.16 2.50
C ALA A 55 -4.94 -0.21 1.28
N ILE A 56 -4.30 -0.15 0.11
CA ILE A 56 -4.77 -0.74 -1.15
C ILE A 56 -3.68 -1.71 -1.61
N VAL A 57 -4.04 -2.98 -1.80
CA VAL A 57 -3.10 -4.04 -2.16
C VAL A 57 -3.59 -4.78 -3.40
N TYR A 58 -2.70 -5.09 -4.33
CA TYR A 58 -3.04 -5.86 -5.52
C TYR A 58 -1.83 -6.60 -6.08
N LYS A 59 -2.09 -7.74 -6.72
CA LYS A 59 -1.02 -8.55 -7.33
C LYS A 59 -0.62 -8.01 -8.69
N LEU A 60 0.68 -7.76 -8.89
CA LEU A 60 1.19 -7.34 -10.19
C LEU A 60 1.17 -8.50 -11.20
N PRO A 61 0.85 -8.24 -12.49
CA PRO A 61 0.79 -9.28 -13.52
C PRO A 61 2.15 -9.95 -13.83
N SER A 62 3.26 -9.28 -13.53
CA SER A 62 4.62 -9.75 -13.81
C SER A 62 5.44 -9.76 -12.52
N GLY A 63 6.12 -10.89 -12.22
CA GLY A 63 6.97 -11.03 -11.04
C GLY A 63 8.11 -10.02 -11.05
N PHE A 64 8.28 -9.31 -9.93
CA PHE A 64 9.30 -8.29 -9.78
C PHE A 64 10.61 -8.94 -9.28
N LEU A 65 11.71 -8.69 -9.99
CA LEU A 65 13.06 -9.19 -9.68
C LEU A 65 14.02 -8.02 -9.71
N THR A 66 13.94 -7.11 -8.74
CA THR A 66 15.05 -6.17 -8.49
C THR A 66 15.28 -6.05 -7.00
N TYR A 67 16.53 -5.73 -6.64
CA TYR A 67 17.09 -5.63 -5.29
C TYR A 67 16.03 -5.35 -4.21
N SER A 68 15.54 -6.41 -3.58
CA SER A 68 14.65 -6.27 -2.44
C SER A 68 15.43 -5.69 -1.28
N LYS A 69 14.75 -4.85 -0.54
CA LYS A 69 15.24 -4.15 0.64
C LYS A 69 14.29 -4.49 1.78
N GLU A 70 14.83 -4.53 2.98
CA GLU A 70 14.02 -4.59 4.18
C GLU A 70 13.29 -3.24 4.35
N ILE A 71 11.97 -3.32 4.45
CA ILE A 71 11.07 -2.20 4.69
C ILE A 71 10.53 -2.40 6.11
N ASN A 72 10.93 -1.51 7.00
CA ASN A 72 10.55 -1.54 8.41
C ASN A 72 9.48 -0.48 8.66
N ILE A 73 8.35 -0.89 9.23
CA ILE A 73 7.21 -0.05 9.54
C ILE A 73 7.13 0.13 11.06
N TYR A 74 7.03 1.39 11.47
CA TYR A 74 6.93 1.78 12.87
C TYR A 74 5.61 2.50 13.11
N GLU A 75 4.77 2.00 14.02
CA GLU A 75 3.48 2.62 14.38
C GLU A 75 3.68 3.78 15.37
N ASN A 76 4.73 3.73 16.19
CA ASN A 76 4.94 4.73 17.25
C ASN A 76 6.42 5.10 17.47
N PHE A 77 6.62 6.23 18.15
CA PHE A 77 7.95 6.79 18.43
C PHE A 77 8.87 5.85 19.22
N ASN A 78 8.32 5.09 20.19
CA ASN A 78 9.15 4.22 21.02
C ASN A 78 9.71 3.05 20.20
N SER A 79 8.88 2.43 19.35
CA SER A 79 9.30 1.36 18.45
C SER A 79 10.38 1.84 17.48
N TRP A 80 10.21 3.05 16.92
CA TRP A 80 11.19 3.65 16.04
C TRP A 80 12.53 3.95 16.74
N VAL A 81 12.51 4.60 17.91
CA VAL A 81 13.73 4.92 18.67
C VAL A 81 14.52 3.67 19.06
N ASN A 82 13.83 2.57 19.36
CA ASN A 82 14.46 1.32 19.74
C ASN A 82 14.75 0.39 18.55
N SER A 83 14.49 0.83 17.32
CA SER A 83 14.64 0.01 16.09
C SER A 83 13.93 -1.35 16.18
N ASN A 84 12.76 -1.38 16.82
CA ASN A 84 11.92 -2.57 16.95
C ASN A 84 10.63 -2.37 16.14
N PRO A 85 10.64 -2.65 14.82
CA PRO A 85 9.48 -2.42 13.95
C PRO A 85 8.30 -3.30 14.34
N GLU A 86 7.09 -2.79 14.13
CA GLU A 86 5.87 -3.59 14.22
C GLU A 86 5.77 -4.56 13.05
N GLU A 87 6.20 -4.16 11.85
CA GLU A 87 6.22 -5.00 10.65
C GLU A 87 7.52 -4.80 9.87
N SER A 88 8.08 -5.91 9.39
CA SER A 88 9.27 -5.95 8.53
C SER A 88 8.98 -6.79 7.30
N LEU A 89 9.12 -6.18 6.12
CA LEU A 89 8.80 -6.80 4.84
C LEU A 89 9.97 -6.68 3.88
N GLU A 90 10.18 -7.67 3.03
CA GLU A 90 11.11 -7.54 1.90
C GLU A 90 10.37 -7.01 0.67
N GLY A 91 10.91 -5.96 0.06
CA GLY A 91 10.30 -5.38 -1.14
C GLY A 91 11.09 -4.26 -1.78
N TYR A 92 10.44 -3.58 -2.72
CA TYR A 92 10.97 -2.43 -3.45
C TYR A 92 10.07 -1.22 -3.23
N ILE A 93 10.66 -0.13 -2.74
CA ILE A 93 9.96 1.14 -2.55
C ILE A 93 9.79 1.85 -3.91
N CYS A 94 8.56 2.25 -4.23
CA CYS A 94 8.25 3.00 -5.44
C CYS A 94 8.30 4.51 -5.16
N GLU A 95 9.50 5.10 -5.05
CA GLU A 95 9.69 6.52 -4.66
C GLU A 95 8.88 7.51 -5.51
N ASP A 96 8.74 7.27 -6.82
CA ASP A 96 7.97 8.13 -7.75
C ASP A 96 6.44 8.04 -7.56
N GLU A 97 5.97 7.09 -6.76
CA GLU A 97 4.55 6.84 -6.46
C GLU A 97 4.24 7.08 -4.97
N CYS A 98 5.11 7.76 -4.26
CA CYS A 98 4.91 8.17 -2.86
C CYS A 98 4.37 9.60 -2.78
N SER A 99 3.74 9.93 -1.66
CA SER A 99 3.31 11.30 -1.33
C SER A 99 3.51 11.59 0.16
N ASP A 100 3.12 12.79 0.60
CA ASP A 100 3.06 13.13 2.02
C ASP A 100 2.02 12.33 2.80
N LYS A 101 1.04 11.71 2.11
CA LYS A 101 -0.07 10.96 2.74
C LYS A 101 0.05 9.45 2.65
N HIS A 102 0.86 8.92 1.74
CA HIS A 102 0.98 7.49 1.51
C HIS A 102 2.37 7.13 1.00
N ILE A 103 2.68 5.83 1.09
CA ILE A 103 3.84 5.24 0.48
C ILE A 103 3.39 4.09 -0.43
N SER A 104 4.15 3.86 -1.50
CA SER A 104 3.95 2.73 -2.41
C SER A 104 5.16 1.82 -2.40
N PHE A 105 4.95 0.52 -2.29
CA PHE A 105 6.00 -0.49 -2.39
C PHE A 105 5.49 -1.80 -2.97
N ILE A 106 6.41 -2.67 -3.38
CA ILE A 106 6.10 -3.97 -3.98
C ILE A 106 6.83 -5.04 -3.16
N THR A 107 6.09 -6.00 -2.59
CA THR A 107 6.71 -7.13 -1.88
C THR A 107 7.39 -8.09 -2.85
N THR A 108 8.30 -8.91 -2.34
CA THR A 108 8.97 -9.99 -3.11
C THR A 108 7.97 -10.97 -3.73
N ASP A 109 6.81 -11.17 -3.13
CA ASP A 109 5.71 -11.98 -3.66
C ASP A 109 4.92 -11.33 -4.80
N GLY A 110 5.30 -10.10 -5.18
CA GLY A 110 4.73 -9.36 -6.30
C GLY A 110 3.43 -8.62 -5.97
N TYR A 111 3.13 -8.40 -4.68
CA TYR A 111 2.01 -7.56 -4.28
C TYR A 111 2.45 -6.11 -4.17
N LYS A 112 1.78 -5.25 -4.94
CA LYS A 112 1.89 -3.82 -4.78
C LYS A 112 1.01 -3.38 -3.62
N GLN A 113 1.63 -2.62 -2.73
CA GLN A 113 1.07 -2.12 -1.49
C GLN A 113 1.10 -0.60 -1.57
N ILE A 114 -0.05 0.04 -1.36
CA ILE A 114 -0.14 1.49 -1.20
C ILE A 114 -0.75 1.73 0.17
N ILE A 115 0.04 2.20 1.13
CA ILE A 115 -0.40 2.34 2.51
C ILE A 115 -0.36 3.80 2.97
N SER A 116 -1.34 4.17 3.79
CA SER A 116 -1.49 5.48 4.38
C SER A 116 -0.42 5.72 5.43
N LEU A 117 0.19 6.90 5.40
CA LEU A 117 1.12 7.36 6.43
C LEU A 117 0.37 7.90 7.67
N SER A 118 -0.96 8.02 7.63
CA SER A 118 -1.75 8.66 8.70
C SER A 118 -1.78 7.88 10.02
N SER A 119 -1.61 6.56 9.96
CA SER A 119 -1.71 5.65 11.12
C SER A 119 -0.37 5.00 11.47
N ILE A 120 0.73 5.49 10.89
CA ILE A 120 2.08 5.00 11.15
C ILE A 120 2.99 6.17 11.48
N PHE A 121 3.98 5.93 12.32
CA PHE A 121 4.95 6.94 12.73
C PHE A 121 6.07 7.10 11.71
N SER A 122 6.61 5.99 11.20
CA SER A 122 7.76 6.02 10.30
C SER A 122 7.85 4.75 9.46
N ILE A 123 8.45 4.89 8.28
CA ILE A 123 8.90 3.76 7.46
C ILE A 123 10.36 3.99 7.11
N THR A 124 11.18 2.96 7.25
CA THR A 124 12.60 3.01 6.90
C THR A 124 12.97 1.87 5.96
N TYR A 125 13.89 2.13 5.04
CA TYR A 125 14.45 1.15 4.13
C TYR A 125 15.90 1.51 3.79
N GLU A 126 16.72 0.52 3.44
CA GLU A 126 18.10 0.75 3.02
C GLU A 126 18.14 1.42 1.63
N ARG A 127 18.98 2.43 1.41
CA ARG A 127 19.08 3.15 0.13
C ARG A 127 20.18 2.62 -0.77
#